data_AF-A0A1M7DHJ1-F1
#
_entry.id   AF-A0A1M7DHJ1-F1
#
_cell.length_a   1.000
_cell.length_b   1.000
_cell.length_c   1.000
_cell.angle_alpha   90.00
_cell.angle_beta   90.00
_cell.angle_gamma   90.00
#
_symmetry.space_group_name_H-M   'P 1'
#
loop_
_entity.id
_entity.type
_entity.pdbx_description
1 polymer ?
#
loop_
_entity_poly.entity_id
_entity_poly.type
_entity_poly.pdbx_seq_one_letter_code
_entity_poly.pdbx_strand_id
1 'polypeptide(L)'
;MRTVETNDMLLRADLLAHEARQAVLCEFITDSVGRRMVQRLLDNPTFRPLLELKLNGCTTYRGARLLAAEELVKLETFKVRPSPFRGEKFEALTITSLGEIFVSEEIDGLEENRWLSILHRSILAYSCIDDGNGICGTRSFIETSLELPDPEILKRLVSVWSGSRQFPEASTIPQQINDEQRANAAHWWSEASIVTRSGRIVELPSSV
;
A
#
# COMPACT_ATOMS: atom_id res chain seq x y z
N MET A 1 5.30 16.14 -38.38
CA MET A 1 5.53 17.11 -37.28
C MET A 1 6.41 16.43 -36.26
N ARG A 2 7.64 16.90 -36.04
CA ARG A 2 8.46 16.47 -34.90
C ARG A 2 8.01 17.31 -33.70
N THR A 3 7.46 16.66 -32.68
CA THR A 3 7.27 17.27 -31.36
C THR A 3 8.63 17.71 -30.86
N VAL A 4 8.79 19.01 -30.60
CA VAL A 4 9.97 19.52 -29.90
C VAL A 4 9.78 19.12 -28.45
N GLU A 5 10.44 18.05 -28.04
CA GLU A 5 10.55 17.66 -26.64
C GLU A 5 11.36 18.75 -25.93
N THR A 6 10.67 19.63 -25.20
CA THR A 6 11.30 20.70 -24.43
C THR A 6 12.02 20.11 -23.21
N ASN A 7 13.25 20.54 -22.94
CA ASN A 7 14.04 20.12 -21.78
C ASN A 7 13.32 20.34 -20.43
N ASP A 8 12.29 21.20 -20.39
CA ASP A 8 11.49 21.50 -19.20
C ASP A 8 10.38 20.48 -18.91
N MET A 9 10.23 19.43 -19.72
CA MET A 9 9.14 18.47 -19.59
C MET A 9 9.08 17.83 -18.20
N LEU A 10 10.22 17.36 -17.67
CA LEU A 10 10.28 16.72 -16.35
C LEU A 10 9.91 17.70 -15.23
N LEU A 11 10.47 18.91 -15.28
CA LEU A 11 10.16 19.97 -14.31
C LEU A 11 8.66 20.30 -14.32
N ARG A 12 8.05 20.41 -15.50
CA ARG A 12 6.61 20.64 -15.62
C ARG A 12 5.77 19.50 -15.05
N ALA A 13 6.16 18.25 -15.29
CA ALA A 13 5.47 17.10 -14.74
C ALA A 13 5.51 17.09 -13.21
N ASP A 14 6.68 17.38 -12.61
CA ASP A 14 6.86 17.44 -11.16
C ASP A 14 6.04 18.58 -10.53
N LEU A 15 6.04 19.76 -11.15
CA LEU A 15 5.23 20.90 -10.71
C LEU A 15 3.74 20.57 -10.75
N LEU A 16 3.24 20.00 -11.85
CA LEU A 16 1.83 19.62 -11.98
C LEU A 16 1.43 18.54 -10.97
N ALA A 17 2.28 17.54 -10.73
CA ALA A 17 2.02 16.51 -9.74
C ALA A 17 1.97 17.08 -8.32
N HIS A 18 2.85 18.02 -8.01
CA HIS A 18 2.85 18.74 -6.73
C HIS A 18 1.59 19.60 -6.57
N GLU A 19 1.25 20.42 -7.56
CA GLU A 19 0.07 21.28 -7.56
C GLU A 19 -1.23 20.48 -7.43
N ALA A 20 -1.35 19.36 -8.17
CA ALA A 20 -2.52 18.48 -8.07
C ALA A 20 -2.69 17.90 -6.66
N ARG A 21 -1.59 17.47 -6.03
CA ARG A 21 -1.63 16.98 -4.64
C ARG A 21 -2.05 18.08 -3.68
N GLN A 22 -1.48 19.27 -3.81
CA GLN A 22 -1.83 20.43 -2.98
C GLN A 22 -3.29 20.81 -3.14
N ALA A 23 -3.82 20.81 -4.36
CA ALA A 23 -5.22 21.13 -4.64
C ALA A 23 -6.18 20.17 -3.93
N VAL A 24 -5.92 18.86 -4.00
CA VAL A 24 -6.71 17.84 -3.29
C VAL A 24 -6.63 18.03 -1.78
N LEU A 25 -5.44 18.27 -1.22
CA LEU A 25 -5.31 18.51 0.22
C LEU A 25 -6.03 19.80 0.66
N CYS A 26 -6.05 20.84 -0.18
CA CYS A 26 -6.79 22.07 0.11
C CYS A 26 -8.31 21.86 0.07
N GLU A 27 -8.79 21.00 -0.84
CA GLU A 27 -10.20 20.65 -0.97
C GLU A 27 -10.71 19.89 0.27
N PHE A 28 -9.96 18.87 0.72
CA PHE A 28 -10.39 18.00 1.82
C PHE A 28 -9.98 18.49 3.22
N ILE A 29 -8.96 19.36 3.32
CA ILE A 29 -8.41 19.85 4.61
C ILE A 29 -8.43 21.38 4.62
N THR A 30 -9.55 21.94 5.11
CA THR A 30 -9.74 23.39 5.24
C THR A 30 -8.85 24.02 6.34
N ASP A 31 -8.49 23.24 7.37
CA ASP A 31 -7.60 23.64 8.46
C ASP A 31 -6.15 23.76 8.00
N SER A 32 -5.60 24.98 8.04
CA SER A 32 -4.22 25.26 7.60
C SER A 32 -3.13 24.56 8.43
N VAL A 33 -3.39 24.28 9.71
CA VAL A 33 -2.44 23.57 10.58
C VAL A 33 -2.48 22.08 10.25
N GLY A 34 -3.70 21.52 10.17
CA GLY A 34 -3.91 20.14 9.74
C GLY A 34 -3.30 19.83 8.37
N ARG A 35 -3.47 20.75 7.42
CA ARG A 35 -2.91 20.59 6.07
C ARG A 35 -1.40 20.53 6.08
N ARG A 36 -0.72 21.46 6.78
CA ARG A 36 0.74 21.46 6.91
C ARG A 36 1.26 20.17 7.55
N MET A 37 0.53 19.66 8.55
CA MET A 37 0.89 18.42 9.23
C MET A 37 0.76 17.20 8.31
N VAL A 38 -0.38 17.02 7.65
CA VAL A 38 -0.59 15.92 6.70
C VAL A 38 0.38 16.02 5.53
N GLN A 39 0.63 17.23 5.04
CA GLN A 39 1.64 17.46 4.01
C GLN A 39 3.02 16.99 4.45
N ARG A 40 3.48 17.39 5.65
CA ARG A 40 4.78 16.96 6.21
C ARG A 40 4.91 15.43 6.21
N LEU A 41 3.87 14.73 6.67
CA LEU A 41 3.86 13.26 6.70
C LEU A 41 3.90 12.64 5.29
N LEU A 42 3.19 13.23 4.33
CA LEU A 42 3.12 12.73 2.95
C LEU A 42 4.30 13.15 2.08
N ASP A 43 5.08 14.15 2.49
CA ASP A 43 6.31 14.57 1.82
C ASP A 43 7.43 13.53 2.03
N ASN A 44 7.34 12.73 3.10
CA ASN A 44 8.23 11.60 3.29
C ASN A 44 7.76 10.39 2.46
N PRO A 45 8.50 9.98 1.40
CA PRO A 45 8.03 8.96 0.47
C PRO A 45 7.96 7.55 1.09
N THR A 46 8.63 7.29 2.21
CA THR A 46 8.57 5.99 2.91
C THR A 46 7.39 5.89 3.87
N PHE A 47 6.93 7.02 4.42
CA PHE A 47 5.94 7.03 5.50
C PHE A 47 4.62 6.38 5.08
N ARG A 48 4.04 6.83 3.96
CA ARG A 48 2.78 6.27 3.48
C ARG A 48 2.88 4.77 3.15
N PRO A 49 3.86 4.29 2.35
CA PRO A 49 4.02 2.85 2.11
C PRO A 49 4.16 2.02 3.37
N LEU A 50 4.90 2.50 4.37
CA LEU A 50 5.09 1.79 5.61
C LEU A 50 3.81 1.75 6.45
N LEU A 51 3.08 2.86 6.46
CA LEU A 51 1.79 2.96 7.14
C LEU A 51 0.71 2.09 6.46
N GLU A 52 0.69 2.03 5.13
CA GLU A 52 -0.12 1.08 4.37
C GLU A 52 0.21 -0.37 4.74
N LEU A 53 1.50 -0.73 4.80
CA LEU A 53 1.91 -2.07 5.19
C LEU A 53 1.46 -2.42 6.62
N LYS A 54 1.55 -1.46 7.55
CA LYS A 54 1.15 -1.63 8.96
C LYS A 54 -0.37 -1.73 9.14
N LEU A 55 -1.14 -0.93 8.41
CA LEU A 55 -2.60 -0.84 8.56
C LEU A 55 -3.37 -1.81 7.67
N ASN A 56 -2.88 -2.06 6.46
CA ASN A 56 -3.56 -2.88 5.45
C ASN A 56 -2.82 -4.19 5.15
N GLY A 57 -1.63 -4.41 5.71
CA GLY A 57 -0.85 -5.61 5.45
C GLY A 57 -0.24 -5.65 4.05
N CYS A 58 -0.34 -4.59 3.26
CA CYS A 58 0.27 -4.51 1.94
C CYS A 58 0.56 -3.06 1.52
N THR A 59 1.45 -2.90 0.54
CA THR A 59 1.72 -1.62 -0.14
C THR A 59 2.08 -1.87 -1.60
N THR A 60 2.20 -0.81 -2.39
CA THR A 60 2.63 -0.87 -3.80
C THR A 60 4.02 -1.50 -3.93
N TYR A 61 4.32 -2.11 -5.08
CA TYR A 61 5.65 -2.65 -5.38
C TYR A 61 6.76 -1.59 -5.24
N ARG A 62 6.52 -0.37 -5.74
CA ARG A 62 7.48 0.75 -5.62
C ARG A 62 7.70 1.16 -4.17
N GLY A 63 6.62 1.23 -3.39
CA GLY A 63 6.70 1.45 -1.94
C GLY A 63 7.53 0.37 -1.25
N ALA A 64 7.25 -0.91 -1.52
CA ALA A 64 8.00 -2.02 -0.95
C ALA A 64 9.50 -1.99 -1.29
N ARG A 65 9.85 -1.66 -2.54
CA ARG A 65 11.24 -1.46 -2.99
C ARG A 65 11.95 -0.37 -2.19
N LEU A 66 11.27 0.76 -1.98
CA LEU A 66 11.82 1.88 -1.22
C LEU A 66 12.04 1.48 0.24
N LEU A 67 11.02 0.88 0.88
CA LEU A 67 11.12 0.41 2.26
C LEU A 67 12.22 -0.62 2.47
N ALA A 68 12.42 -1.52 1.51
CA ALA A 68 13.48 -2.53 1.57
C ALA A 68 14.87 -1.91 1.39
N ALA A 69 15.00 -0.89 0.54
CA ALA A 69 16.25 -0.17 0.34
C ALA A 69 16.68 0.63 1.59
N GLU A 70 15.71 1.14 2.33
CA GLU A 70 15.91 1.88 3.60
C GLU A 70 15.93 0.95 4.84
N GLU A 71 15.95 -0.37 4.64
CA GLU A 71 15.96 -1.39 5.71
C GLU A 71 14.78 -1.31 6.72
N LEU A 72 13.71 -0.60 6.35
CA LEU A 72 12.48 -0.46 7.15
C LEU A 72 11.61 -1.73 7.10
N VAL A 73 11.82 -2.56 6.07
CA VAL A 73 11.24 -3.89 5.95
C VAL A 73 12.30 -4.91 5.58
N LYS A 74 12.09 -6.16 5.97
CA LYS A 74 12.87 -7.31 5.53
C LYS A 74 11.97 -8.29 4.79
N LEU A 75 12.60 -9.10 3.95
CA LEU A 75 11.92 -10.18 3.25
C LEU A 75 11.97 -11.45 4.07
N GLU A 76 10.83 -12.10 4.16
CA GLU A 76 10.71 -13.46 4.68
C GLU A 76 10.17 -14.37 3.59
N THR A 77 10.72 -15.58 3.50
CA THR A 77 10.16 -16.61 2.64
C THR A 77 9.36 -17.59 3.48
N PHE A 78 8.14 -17.90 3.07
CA PHE A 78 7.30 -18.87 3.78
C PHE A 78 6.70 -19.88 2.80
N LYS A 79 6.27 -21.02 3.34
CA LYS A 79 5.57 -22.05 2.58
C LYS A 79 4.08 -21.98 2.87
N VAL A 80 3.28 -21.95 1.82
CA VAL A 80 1.83 -21.95 1.93
C VAL A 80 1.31 -23.34 2.34
N ARG A 81 0.33 -23.34 3.24
CA ARG A 81 -0.33 -24.54 3.79
C ARG A 81 -1.69 -24.85 3.15
N PRO A 82 -2.59 -23.86 2.95
CA PRO A 82 -3.88 -24.08 2.28
C PRO A 82 -3.78 -24.05 0.75
N SER A 83 -4.84 -24.50 0.08
CA SER A 83 -5.12 -24.21 -1.34
C SER A 83 -4.22 -24.94 -2.39
N PRO A 84 -4.50 -24.80 -3.71
CA PRO A 84 -3.66 -25.32 -4.81
C PRO A 84 -2.16 -25.05 -4.69
N PHE A 85 -1.74 -23.98 -4.02
CA PHE A 85 -0.34 -23.56 -3.91
C PHE A 85 0.42 -24.21 -2.73
N ARG A 86 -0.10 -25.32 -2.20
CA ARG A 86 0.47 -25.98 -1.03
C ARG A 86 1.93 -26.39 -1.26
N GLY A 87 2.81 -25.94 -0.37
CA GLY A 87 4.23 -26.31 -0.38
C GLY A 87 5.12 -25.40 -1.22
N GLU A 88 4.52 -24.53 -2.03
CA GLU A 88 5.23 -23.48 -2.76
C GLU A 88 5.79 -22.42 -1.81
N LYS A 89 6.89 -21.78 -2.24
CA LYS A 89 7.58 -20.74 -1.47
C LYS A 89 7.19 -19.38 -2.01
N PHE A 90 6.80 -18.48 -1.11
CA PHE A 90 6.42 -17.11 -1.43
C PHE A 90 7.21 -16.13 -0.58
N GLU A 91 7.31 -14.90 -1.08
CA GLU A 91 7.96 -13.77 -0.43
C GLU A 91 6.90 -12.90 0.26
N ALA A 92 7.15 -12.60 1.53
CA ALA A 92 6.39 -11.65 2.31
C ALA A 92 7.30 -10.57 2.90
N LEU A 93 6.70 -9.45 3.25
CA LEU A 93 7.35 -8.37 3.97
C LEU A 93 7.12 -8.49 5.47
N THR A 94 8.17 -8.22 6.24
CA THR A 94 8.08 -8.01 7.69
C THR A 94 8.65 -6.65 8.01
N ILE A 95 7.91 -5.82 8.75
CA ILE A 95 8.41 -4.54 9.25
C ILE A 95 9.57 -4.81 10.22
N THR A 96 10.69 -4.11 10.06
CA THR A 96 11.85 -4.23 10.96
C THR A 96 11.65 -3.38 12.21
N SER A 97 12.47 -3.61 13.24
CA SER A 97 12.46 -2.72 14.41
C SER A 97 12.75 -1.25 14.03
N LEU A 98 13.60 -1.03 13.00
CA LEU A 98 13.85 0.30 12.46
C LEU A 98 12.58 0.89 11.82
N GLY A 99 11.85 0.09 11.05
CA GLY A 99 10.56 0.51 10.48
C GLY A 99 9.53 0.89 11.55
N GLU A 100 9.43 0.12 12.64
CA GLU A 100 8.53 0.45 13.75
C GLU A 100 8.92 1.77 14.45
N ILE A 101 10.21 1.98 14.70
CA ILE A 101 10.73 3.23 15.29
C ILE A 101 10.45 4.40 14.36
N PHE A 102 10.73 4.25 13.06
CA PHE A 102 10.50 5.29 12.07
C PHE A 102 9.04 5.77 12.05
N VAL A 103 8.08 4.83 12.04
CA VAL A 103 6.66 5.20 12.11
C VAL A 103 6.35 5.92 13.42
N SER A 104 6.89 5.43 14.54
CA SER A 104 6.68 6.05 15.84
C SER A 104 7.21 7.47 15.91
N GLU A 105 8.38 7.74 15.33
CA GLU A 105 9.00 9.08 15.30
C GLU A 105 8.22 10.05 14.40
N GLU A 106 7.73 9.59 13.26
CA GLU A 106 6.94 10.42 12.34
C GLU A 106 5.60 10.83 12.97
N ILE A 107 5.00 9.98 13.81
CA ILE A 107 3.73 10.25 14.48
C ILE A 107 3.88 10.77 15.92
N ASP A 108 5.10 10.89 16.45
CA ASP A 108 5.36 11.31 17.83
C ASP A 108 4.75 12.69 18.10
N GLY A 109 4.01 12.79 19.20
CA GLY A 109 3.28 13.99 19.60
C GLY A 109 2.01 14.27 18.77
N LEU A 110 1.60 13.34 17.91
CA LEU A 110 0.37 13.41 17.10
C LEU A 110 -0.67 12.35 17.49
N GLU A 111 -0.48 11.63 18.60
CA GLU A 111 -1.29 10.47 18.98
C GLU A 111 -2.78 10.83 19.18
N GLU A 112 -3.05 11.99 19.77
CA GLU A 112 -4.41 12.52 19.96
C GLU A 112 -4.86 13.44 18.81
N ASN A 113 -4.03 13.58 17.76
CA ASN A 113 -4.31 14.49 16.67
C ASN A 113 -5.38 13.92 15.72
N ARG A 114 -6.47 14.67 15.55
CA ARG A 114 -7.57 14.31 14.65
C ARG A 114 -7.14 14.04 13.21
N TRP A 115 -6.09 14.71 12.72
CA TRP A 115 -5.62 14.60 11.34
C TRP A 115 -4.83 13.32 11.11
N LEU A 116 -4.08 12.84 12.11
CA LEU A 116 -3.47 11.52 12.08
C LEU A 116 -4.56 10.44 12.04
N SER A 117 -5.59 10.60 12.88
CA SER A 117 -6.76 9.71 12.85
C SER A 117 -7.47 9.71 11.49
N ILE A 118 -7.63 10.87 10.84
CA ILE A 118 -8.19 10.95 9.48
C ILE A 118 -7.30 10.23 8.48
N LEU A 119 -5.98 10.43 8.53
CA LEU A 119 -5.04 9.76 7.63
C LEU A 119 -5.10 8.23 7.77
N HIS A 120 -5.14 7.71 9.01
CA HIS A 120 -5.32 6.28 9.26
C HIS A 120 -6.64 5.78 8.65
N ARG A 121 -7.74 6.49 8.85
CA ARG A 121 -9.04 6.14 8.25
C ARG A 121 -8.99 6.16 6.73
N SER A 122 -8.29 7.13 6.13
CA SER A 122 -8.12 7.22 4.68
C SER A 122 -7.33 6.04 4.11
N ILE A 123 -6.33 5.54 4.83
CA ILE A 123 -5.59 4.33 4.44
C ILE A 123 -6.48 3.08 4.57
N LEU A 124 -7.27 2.99 5.65
CA LEU A 124 -8.21 1.88 5.87
C LEU A 124 -9.44 1.91 4.94
N ALA A 125 -9.63 2.99 4.17
CA ALA A 125 -10.71 3.13 3.19
C ALA A 125 -10.47 2.37 1.88
N TYR A 126 -9.35 1.63 1.79
CA TYR A 126 -9.05 0.66 0.76
C TYR A 126 -8.24 -0.50 1.35
N SER A 127 -8.25 -1.65 0.68
CA SER A 127 -7.40 -2.80 1.03
C SER A 127 -6.00 -2.63 0.43
N CYS A 128 -5.92 -2.32 -0.87
CA CYS A 128 -4.65 -2.08 -1.53
C CYS A 128 -4.77 -1.07 -2.68
N ILE A 129 -3.65 -0.48 -3.04
CA ILE A 129 -3.48 0.38 -4.21
C ILE A 129 -2.48 -0.30 -5.15
N ASP A 130 -2.87 -0.49 -6.40
CA ASP A 130 -1.99 -0.97 -7.46
C ASP A 130 -1.76 0.17 -8.47
N ASP A 131 -0.49 0.54 -8.66
CA ASP A 131 -0.06 1.55 -9.63
C ASP A 131 0.27 0.96 -11.01
N GLY A 132 -0.13 -0.29 -11.25
CA GLY A 132 0.13 -1.08 -12.44
C GLY A 132 1.33 -2.01 -12.30
N ASN A 133 2.17 -1.83 -11.27
CA ASN A 133 3.36 -2.66 -11.04
C ASN A 133 3.13 -3.79 -10.02
N GLY A 134 1.92 -3.88 -9.45
CA GLY A 134 1.59 -4.84 -8.41
C GLY A 134 1.83 -4.33 -6.99
N ILE A 135 1.61 -5.24 -6.06
CA ILE A 135 1.67 -5.00 -4.62
C ILE A 135 2.55 -6.04 -3.94
N CYS A 136 3.04 -5.69 -2.76
CA CYS A 136 3.74 -6.60 -1.86
C CYS A 136 3.02 -6.60 -0.51
N GLY A 137 2.93 -7.77 0.12
CA GLY A 137 2.16 -7.97 1.35
C GLY A 137 2.96 -8.60 2.47
N THR A 138 2.45 -8.47 3.68
CA THR A 138 2.86 -9.28 4.82
C THR A 138 2.40 -10.71 4.66
N ARG A 139 3.03 -11.63 5.39
CA ARG A 139 2.64 -13.04 5.34
C ARG A 139 1.17 -13.24 5.70
N SER A 140 0.69 -12.60 6.76
CA SER A 140 -0.70 -12.72 7.19
C SER A 140 -1.66 -12.28 6.09
N PHE A 141 -1.38 -11.15 5.42
CA PHE A 141 -2.20 -10.67 4.30
C PHE A 141 -2.24 -11.67 3.13
N ILE A 142 -1.09 -12.27 2.78
CA ILE A 142 -1.00 -13.26 1.70
C ILE A 142 -1.71 -14.56 2.09
N GLU A 143 -1.48 -15.09 3.29
CA GLU A 143 -2.14 -16.31 3.78
C GLU A 143 -3.67 -16.12 3.83
N THR A 144 -4.16 -14.98 4.31
CA THR A 144 -5.61 -14.69 4.30
C THR A 144 -6.18 -14.59 2.88
N SER A 145 -5.45 -14.03 1.93
CA SER A 145 -5.87 -13.96 0.51
C SER A 145 -5.83 -15.31 -0.21
N LEU A 146 -5.18 -16.32 0.39
CA LEU A 146 -5.18 -17.70 -0.09
C LEU A 146 -6.30 -18.52 0.55
N GLU A 147 -6.61 -18.26 1.82
CA GLU A 147 -7.73 -18.87 2.55
C GLU A 147 -9.08 -18.35 2.06
N LEU A 148 -9.16 -17.05 1.78
CA LEU A 148 -10.23 -16.42 1.03
C LEU A 148 -9.75 -16.32 -0.40
N PRO A 149 -10.12 -17.25 -1.30
CA PRO A 149 -9.55 -17.33 -2.65
C PRO A 149 -9.84 -16.05 -3.44
N ASP A 150 -8.98 -15.05 -3.28
CA ASP A 150 -9.13 -13.69 -3.79
C ASP A 150 -8.18 -13.50 -4.98
N PRO A 151 -8.60 -13.89 -6.19
CA PRO A 151 -7.74 -13.77 -7.37
C PRO A 151 -7.36 -12.33 -7.67
N GLU A 152 -8.15 -11.34 -7.23
CA GLU A 152 -7.83 -9.94 -7.44
C GLU A 152 -6.61 -9.54 -6.61
N ILE A 153 -6.51 -9.93 -5.35
CA ILE A 153 -5.27 -9.69 -4.59
C ILE A 153 -4.13 -10.56 -5.13
N LEU A 154 -4.36 -11.86 -5.30
CA LEU A 154 -3.31 -12.82 -5.63
C LEU A 154 -2.60 -12.50 -6.95
N LYS A 155 -3.34 -12.10 -8.00
CA LYS A 155 -2.76 -11.73 -9.30
C LYS A 155 -1.90 -10.45 -9.24
N ARG A 156 -2.04 -9.65 -8.18
CA ARG A 156 -1.30 -8.39 -8.00
C ARG A 156 -0.04 -8.57 -7.16
N LEU A 157 0.07 -9.65 -6.39
CA LEU A 157 1.25 -9.93 -5.56
C LEU A 157 2.49 -10.17 -6.43
N VAL A 158 3.55 -9.41 -6.15
CA VAL A 158 4.86 -9.52 -6.81
C VAL A 158 5.98 -9.75 -5.81
N SER A 159 7.06 -10.37 -6.28
CA SER A 159 8.33 -10.46 -5.56
C SER A 159 9.00 -9.09 -5.54
N VAL A 160 9.53 -8.68 -4.38
CA VAL A 160 10.11 -7.34 -4.19
C VAL A 160 11.39 -7.16 -5.01
N TRP A 161 12.18 -8.21 -5.20
CA TRP A 161 13.45 -8.07 -5.93
C TRP A 161 13.29 -8.16 -7.43
N SER A 162 12.45 -9.07 -7.90
CA SER A 162 12.31 -9.37 -9.33
C SER A 162 11.14 -8.63 -9.99
N GLY A 163 10.16 -8.17 -9.20
CA GLY A 163 8.89 -7.66 -9.73
C GLY A 163 8.02 -8.74 -10.39
N SER A 164 8.43 -10.02 -10.37
CA SER A 164 7.66 -11.09 -10.98
C SER A 164 6.43 -11.42 -10.13
N ARG A 165 5.32 -11.77 -10.80
CA ARG A 165 4.10 -12.23 -10.13
C ARG A 165 4.40 -13.46 -9.28
N GLN A 166 3.94 -13.43 -8.03
CA GLN A 166 4.09 -14.57 -7.11
C GLN A 166 3.09 -15.68 -7.44
N PHE A 167 1.88 -15.33 -7.91
CA PHE A 167 0.81 -16.27 -8.25
C PHE A 167 0.36 -16.11 -9.71
N PRO A 168 1.19 -16.53 -10.70
CA PRO A 168 0.86 -16.37 -12.11
C PRO A 168 -0.44 -17.10 -12.51
N GLU A 169 -0.78 -18.19 -11.81
CA GLU A 169 -1.96 -19.00 -12.07
C GLU A 169 -3.25 -18.40 -11.48
N ALA A 170 -3.15 -17.37 -10.63
CA ALA A 170 -4.31 -16.76 -9.96
C ALA A 170 -5.33 -16.18 -10.95
N SER A 171 -4.92 -15.79 -12.16
CA SER A 171 -5.82 -15.29 -13.20
C SER A 171 -6.82 -16.33 -13.71
N THR A 172 -6.60 -17.61 -13.41
CA THR A 172 -7.49 -18.72 -13.79
C THR A 172 -8.53 -19.04 -12.73
N ILE A 173 -8.38 -18.50 -11.52
CA ILE A 173 -9.30 -18.72 -10.41
C ILE A 173 -10.52 -17.79 -10.59
N PRO A 174 -11.76 -18.33 -10.61
CA PRO A 174 -12.95 -17.49 -10.70
C PRO A 174 -13.04 -16.53 -9.52
N GLN A 175 -13.39 -15.26 -9.78
CA GLN A 175 -13.62 -14.30 -8.71
C GLN A 175 -14.84 -14.70 -7.88
N GLN A 176 -14.62 -14.95 -6.59
CA GLN A 176 -15.67 -15.35 -5.65
C GLN A 176 -15.80 -14.39 -4.46
N ILE A 177 -14.96 -13.35 -4.40
CA ILE A 177 -14.83 -12.46 -3.26
C ILE A 177 -15.15 -11.01 -3.64
N ASN A 178 -16.01 -10.37 -2.86
CA ASN A 178 -16.36 -8.95 -2.96
C ASN A 178 -15.63 -8.09 -1.90
N ASP A 179 -15.81 -6.77 -1.98
CA ASP A 179 -15.16 -5.81 -1.08
C ASP A 179 -15.59 -5.99 0.39
N GLU A 180 -16.83 -6.41 0.66
CA GLU A 180 -17.33 -6.63 2.02
C GLU A 180 -16.66 -7.85 2.66
N GLN A 181 -16.54 -8.95 1.92
CA GLN A 181 -15.84 -10.15 2.38
C GLN A 181 -14.36 -9.87 2.67
N ARG A 182 -13.69 -9.07 1.83
CA ARG A 182 -12.33 -8.58 2.09
C ARG A 182 -12.25 -7.74 3.36
N ALA A 183 -13.17 -6.79 3.54
CA ALA A 183 -13.20 -5.95 4.74
C ALA A 183 -13.36 -6.78 6.02
N ASN A 184 -14.26 -7.77 5.99
CA ASN A 184 -14.53 -8.66 7.12
C ASN A 184 -13.31 -9.52 7.46
N ALA A 185 -12.49 -9.88 6.48
CA ALA A 185 -11.29 -10.69 6.67
C ALA A 185 -10.11 -9.95 7.30
N ALA A 186 -10.13 -8.61 7.30
CA ALA A 186 -8.99 -7.78 7.66
C ALA A 186 -8.47 -7.96 9.09
N HIS A 187 -9.31 -8.49 9.98
CA HIS A 187 -8.92 -8.84 11.34
C HIS A 187 -7.78 -9.87 11.42
N TRP A 188 -7.52 -10.64 10.35
CA TRP A 188 -6.44 -11.64 10.32
C TRP A 188 -5.05 -11.06 10.08
N TRP A 189 -4.95 -9.87 9.48
CA TRP A 189 -3.66 -9.27 9.11
C TRP A 189 -3.46 -7.86 9.67
N SER A 190 -4.47 -7.28 10.31
CA SER A 190 -4.33 -5.98 10.93
C SER A 190 -5.08 -5.86 12.25
N GLU A 191 -4.40 -5.23 13.21
CA GLU A 191 -4.89 -4.96 14.56
C GLU A 191 -5.80 -3.72 14.62
N ALA A 192 -5.89 -2.93 13.55
CA ALA A 192 -6.75 -1.74 13.53
C ALA A 192 -8.24 -2.15 13.50
N SER A 193 -8.85 -2.19 14.69
CA SER A 193 -10.21 -2.67 14.98
C SER A 193 -11.26 -1.57 15.11
N ILE A 194 -10.86 -0.30 15.19
CA ILE A 194 -11.71 0.81 15.64
C ILE A 194 -12.47 1.52 14.48
N VAL A 195 -12.21 1.15 13.22
CA VAL A 195 -12.72 1.88 12.04
C VAL A 195 -13.35 0.92 11.03
N THR A 196 -14.45 1.33 10.41
CA THR A 196 -15.02 0.68 9.23
C THR A 196 -13.97 0.62 8.12
N ARG A 197 -13.52 -0.60 7.82
CA ARG A 197 -12.58 -0.87 6.72
C ARG A 197 -13.33 -1.07 5.42
N SER A 198 -12.66 -0.72 4.32
CA SER A 198 -13.11 -1.07 2.99
C SER A 198 -12.22 -2.16 2.43
N GLY A 199 -12.82 -3.21 1.84
CA GLY A 199 -12.04 -4.20 1.12
C GLY A 199 -11.56 -3.72 -0.24
N ARG A 200 -12.00 -2.54 -0.70
CA ARG A 200 -11.81 -2.03 -2.07
C ARG A 200 -10.35 -2.09 -2.53
N ILE A 201 -10.16 -2.58 -3.76
CA ILE A 201 -8.89 -2.46 -4.49
C ILE A 201 -8.96 -1.20 -5.33
N VAL A 202 -7.93 -0.36 -5.24
CA VAL A 202 -7.82 0.87 -6.02
C VAL A 202 -6.77 0.67 -7.10
N GLU A 203 -7.16 0.85 -8.35
CA GLU A 203 -6.24 0.89 -9.48
C GLU A 203 -5.97 2.35 -9.81
N LEU A 204 -4.70 2.75 -9.78
CA LEU A 204 -4.32 4.02 -10.37
C LEU A 204 -4.26 3.83 -11.88
N PRO A 205 -4.81 4.78 -12.67
CA PRO A 205 -4.76 4.67 -14.12
C PRO A 205 -3.32 4.50 -14.57
N SER A 206 -3.05 3.44 -15.34
CA SER A 206 -1.75 3.22 -15.97
C SER A 206 -1.47 4.45 -16.82
N SER A 207 -0.37 5.15 -16.55
CA SER A 207 0.12 6.17 -17.46
C SER A 207 0.40 5.47 -18.79
N VAL A 208 -0.42 5.74 -19.80
CA VAL A 208 -0.20 5.29 -21.19
C VAL A 208 1.06 5.97 -21.72
#